data_AF-A0A326TTF6-F1
#
_entry.id   AF-A0A326TTF6-F1
#
_cell.length_a   1.000
_cell.length_b   1.000
_cell.length_c   1.000
_cell.angle_alpha   90.00
_cell.angle_beta   90.00
_cell.angle_gamma   90.00
#
_symmetry.space_group_name_H-M   'P 1'
#
loop_
_entity.id
_entity.type
_entity.pdbx_description
1 polymer ?
#
loop_
_entity_poly.entity_id
_entity_poly.type
_entity_poly.pdbx_seq_one_letter_code
_entity_poly.pdbx_strand_id
1 'polypeptide(L)'
;MGLGKRVDALKQKRQVSARQTWHAIVRRVIHFMLTGGVATASQLSTLYMLEAIGWLPTIANGVAFFVGAQVNFILSYCFTWRDRRIEGTRWHSVLGRWLAYHGAVIGTSWVNMGIFLLARPFLSSLPAAVLGSGCTGIVNFILGDTLVFRRWLSVPFATRLRHCMERVSEALAHIDGSILLCLGKIGACFRLFVGNSGDGKGSKSL
;
A
#
# COMPACT_ATOMS: atom_id res chain seq x y z
N MET A 1 -0.03 -12.43 -48.66
CA MET A 1 0.43 -11.43 -47.69
C MET A 1 0.00 -11.88 -46.30
N GLY A 2 0.92 -12.56 -45.60
CA GLY A 2 0.60 -13.70 -44.75
C GLY A 2 0.33 -13.41 -43.27
N LEU A 3 -0.27 -14.43 -42.64
CA LEU A 3 -0.61 -14.58 -41.23
C LEU A 3 0.45 -14.01 -40.25
N GLY A 4 1.74 -14.12 -40.60
CA GLY A 4 2.87 -13.61 -39.80
C GLY A 4 2.79 -12.10 -39.50
N LYS A 5 2.49 -11.26 -40.51
CA LYS A 5 2.36 -9.80 -40.30
C LYS A 5 1.23 -9.43 -39.33
N ARG A 6 0.16 -10.25 -39.27
CA ARG A 6 -0.94 -10.05 -38.31
C ARG A 6 -0.53 -10.42 -36.89
N VAL A 7 0.23 -11.51 -36.71
CA VAL A 7 0.74 -11.92 -35.39
C VAL A 7 1.70 -10.87 -34.82
N ASP A 8 2.58 -10.32 -35.63
CA ASP A 8 3.55 -9.30 -35.20
C ASP A 8 2.86 -7.99 -34.82
N ALA A 9 1.88 -7.55 -35.61
CA ALA A 9 1.06 -6.38 -35.28
C ALA A 9 0.27 -6.55 -33.96
N LEU A 10 -0.23 -7.75 -33.67
CA LEU A 10 -0.93 -8.05 -32.40
C LEU A 10 0.04 -8.05 -31.22
N LYS A 11 1.24 -8.65 -31.36
CA LYS A 11 2.29 -8.60 -30.33
C LYS A 11 2.71 -7.16 -30.04
N GLN A 12 2.90 -6.34 -31.07
CA GLN A 12 3.26 -4.94 -30.93
C GLN A 12 2.16 -4.13 -30.23
N LYS A 13 0.89 -4.29 -30.63
CA LYS A 13 -0.24 -3.65 -29.93
C LYS A 13 -0.31 -4.05 -28.45
N ARG A 14 -0.10 -5.32 -28.14
CA ARG A 14 -0.11 -5.83 -26.76
C ARG A 14 1.05 -5.27 -25.93
N GLN A 15 2.24 -5.16 -26.51
CA GLN A 15 3.41 -4.56 -25.85
C GLN A 15 3.23 -3.05 -25.59
N VAL A 16 2.71 -2.30 -26.56
CA VAL A 16 2.44 -0.86 -26.39
C VAL A 16 1.39 -0.64 -25.31
N SER A 17 0.31 -1.42 -25.32
CA SER A 17 -0.73 -1.38 -24.28
C SER A 17 -0.18 -1.73 -22.90
N ALA A 18 0.71 -2.73 -22.81
CA ALA A 18 1.34 -3.11 -21.55
C ALA A 18 2.23 -2.00 -20.98
N ARG A 19 3.08 -1.36 -21.82
CA ARG A 19 3.94 -0.24 -21.41
C ARG A 19 3.13 0.97 -20.94
N GLN A 20 2.06 1.33 -21.65
CA GLN A 20 1.18 2.43 -21.25
C GLN A 20 0.52 2.16 -19.89
N THR A 21 0.08 0.91 -19.67
CA THR A 21 -0.52 0.49 -18.40
C THR A 21 0.50 0.55 -17.26
N TRP A 22 1.74 0.12 -17.51
CA TRP A 22 2.82 0.19 -16.52
C TRP A 22 3.15 1.62 -16.10
N HIS A 23 3.33 2.54 -17.06
CA HIS A 23 3.58 3.95 -16.73
C HIS A 23 2.43 4.57 -15.91
N ALA A 24 1.18 4.22 -16.22
CA ALA A 24 0.03 4.68 -15.44
C ALA A 24 0.05 4.14 -14.01
N ILE A 25 0.43 2.86 -13.80
CA ILE A 25 0.54 2.26 -12.46
C ILE A 25 1.68 2.92 -11.67
N VAL A 26 2.88 3.02 -12.24
CA VAL A 26 4.04 3.62 -11.58
C VAL A 26 3.75 5.06 -11.17
N ARG A 27 3.16 5.87 -12.06
CA ARG A 27 2.76 7.24 -11.72
C ARG A 27 1.79 7.29 -10.54
N ARG A 28 0.80 6.38 -10.49
CA ARG A 28 -0.15 6.31 -9.37
C ARG A 28 0.51 5.86 -8.08
N VAL A 29 1.46 4.93 -8.12
CA VAL A 29 2.23 4.54 -6.93
C VAL A 29 3.03 5.72 -6.40
N ILE A 30 3.72 6.46 -7.27
CA ILE A 30 4.47 7.66 -6.87
C ILE A 30 3.53 8.70 -6.24
N HIS A 31 2.42 9.00 -6.91
CA HIS A 31 1.43 9.94 -6.35
C HIS A 31 0.89 9.43 -5.01
N PHE A 32 0.56 8.15 -4.89
CA PHE A 32 0.08 7.56 -3.64
C PHE A 32 1.08 7.70 -2.50
N MET A 33 2.37 7.49 -2.77
CA MET A 33 3.43 7.67 -1.78
C MET A 33 3.57 9.15 -1.38
N LEU A 34 3.50 10.07 -2.34
CA LEU A 34 3.54 11.51 -2.06
C LEU A 34 2.31 11.96 -1.25
N THR A 35 1.10 11.58 -1.66
CA THR A 35 -0.14 11.95 -0.97
C THR A 35 -0.22 11.31 0.41
N GLY A 36 0.25 10.06 0.54
CA GLY A 36 0.38 9.37 1.82
C GLY A 36 1.37 10.07 2.75
N GLY A 37 2.54 10.48 2.23
CA GLY A 37 3.53 11.24 2.99
C GLY A 37 2.99 12.58 3.49
N VAL A 38 2.30 13.35 2.63
CA VAL A 38 1.66 14.62 3.03
C VAL A 38 0.56 14.37 4.08
N ALA A 39 -0.23 13.32 3.92
CA ALA A 39 -1.25 12.96 4.91
C ALA A 39 -0.63 12.61 6.27
N THR A 40 0.43 11.80 6.30
CA THR A 40 1.16 11.47 7.52
C THR A 40 1.76 12.72 8.17
N ALA A 41 2.36 13.61 7.39
CA ALA A 41 2.87 14.89 7.90
C ALA A 41 1.75 15.74 8.51
N SER A 42 0.58 15.82 7.86
CA SER A 42 -0.58 16.56 8.37
C SER A 42 -1.13 15.97 9.68
N GLN A 43 -1.16 14.63 9.78
CA GLN A 43 -1.54 13.92 10.99
C GLN A 43 -0.57 14.25 12.13
N LEU A 44 0.74 14.09 11.92
CA LEU A 44 1.75 14.37 12.95
C LEU A 44 1.73 15.84 13.39
N SER A 45 1.56 16.76 12.45
CA SER A 45 1.44 18.20 12.75
C SER A 45 0.21 18.48 13.61
N THR A 46 -0.93 17.87 13.27
CA THR A 46 -2.18 18.01 14.04
C THR A 46 -2.02 17.44 15.45
N LEU A 47 -1.42 16.26 15.58
CA LEU A 47 -1.16 15.63 16.87
C LEU A 47 -0.29 16.54 17.75
N TYR A 48 0.84 16.99 17.21
CA TYR A 48 1.78 17.85 17.93
C TYR A 48 1.13 19.16 18.39
N MET A 49 0.34 19.80 17.52
CA MET A 49 -0.39 21.03 17.87
C MET A 49 -1.42 20.78 18.98
N LEU A 50 -2.20 19.70 18.91
CA LEU A 50 -3.23 19.40 19.91
C LEU A 50 -2.61 19.03 21.28
N GLU A 51 -1.54 18.25 21.30
CA GLU A 51 -0.79 17.95 22.52
C GLU A 51 -0.16 19.21 23.12
N ALA A 52 0.38 20.12 22.28
CA ALA A 52 0.92 21.40 22.74
C ALA A 52 -0.14 22.31 23.38
N ILE A 53 -1.41 22.18 22.99
CA ILE A 53 -2.56 22.91 23.58
C ILE A 53 -3.13 22.16 24.81
N GLY A 54 -2.53 21.03 25.20
CA GLY A 54 -2.88 20.28 26.41
C GLY A 54 -4.01 19.27 26.23
N TRP A 55 -4.33 18.87 25.00
CA TRP A 55 -5.30 17.79 24.77
C TRP A 55 -4.75 16.45 25.28
N LEU A 56 -5.65 15.59 25.75
CA LEU A 56 -5.30 14.20 26.09
C LEU A 56 -4.72 13.49 24.86
N PRO A 57 -3.54 12.83 24.96
CA PRO A 57 -2.86 12.21 23.81
C PRO A 57 -3.74 11.27 22.99
N THR A 58 -4.62 10.50 23.67
CA THR A 58 -5.55 9.58 23.00
C THR A 58 -6.56 10.32 22.12
N ILE A 59 -7.13 11.43 22.60
CA ILE A 59 -8.11 12.23 21.86
C ILE A 59 -7.40 12.99 20.73
N ALA A 60 -6.24 13.59 21.03
CA ALA A 60 -5.40 14.27 20.05
C ALA A 60 -5.02 13.34 18.89
N ASN A 61 -4.60 12.11 19.19
CA ASN A 61 -4.26 11.10 18.21
C ASN A 61 -5.47 10.68 17.36
N GLY A 62 -6.65 10.53 17.97
CA GLY A 62 -7.89 10.24 17.24
C GLY A 62 -8.25 11.34 16.23
N VAL A 63 -8.21 12.61 16.66
CA VAL A 63 -8.47 13.76 15.79
C VAL A 63 -7.41 13.87 14.68
N ALA A 64 -6.14 13.70 15.03
CA ALA A 64 -5.04 13.72 14.08
C ALA A 64 -5.18 12.62 13.00
N PHE A 65 -5.54 11.40 13.39
CA PHE A 65 -5.83 10.31 12.45
C PHE A 65 -6.98 10.65 11.51
N PHE A 66 -8.05 11.23 12.06
CA PHE A 66 -9.20 11.65 11.26
C PHE A 66 -8.82 12.73 10.24
N VAL A 67 -8.10 13.77 10.66
CA VAL A 67 -7.61 14.84 9.78
C VAL A 67 -6.69 14.26 8.70
N GLY A 68 -5.72 13.41 9.06
CA GLY A 68 -4.84 12.74 8.12
C GLY A 68 -5.60 11.91 7.09
N ALA A 69 -6.64 11.18 7.51
CA ALA A 69 -7.49 10.42 6.60
C ALA A 69 -8.27 11.32 5.62
N GLN A 70 -8.77 12.48 6.07
CA GLN A 70 -9.43 13.44 5.18
C GLN A 70 -8.45 14.01 4.14
N VAL A 71 -7.27 14.45 4.59
CA VAL A 71 -6.22 14.98 3.69
C VAL A 71 -5.82 13.92 2.68
N ASN A 72 -5.61 12.68 3.12
CA ASN A 72 -5.25 11.56 2.25
C ASN A 72 -6.36 11.27 1.22
N PHE A 73 -7.63 11.27 1.63
CA PHE A 73 -8.75 11.10 0.70
C PHE A 73 -8.81 12.21 -0.35
N ILE A 74 -8.72 13.47 0.07
CA ILE A 74 -8.80 14.63 -0.82
C ILE A 74 -7.65 14.60 -1.83
N LEU A 75 -6.42 14.40 -1.37
CA LEU A 75 -5.25 14.32 -2.24
C LEU A 75 -5.32 13.10 -3.17
N SER A 76 -5.74 11.95 -2.65
CA SER A 76 -5.94 10.74 -3.45
C SER A 76 -6.97 10.96 -4.56
N TYR A 77 -8.09 11.62 -4.24
CA TYR A 77 -9.15 11.92 -5.21
C TYR A 77 -8.72 12.98 -6.24
N CYS A 78 -8.04 14.03 -5.81
CA CYS A 78 -7.67 15.18 -6.65
C CYS A 78 -6.40 14.97 -7.46
N PHE A 79 -5.43 14.19 -6.97
CA PHE A 79 -4.11 13.99 -7.59
C PHE A 79 -3.87 12.54 -8.01
N THR A 80 -4.01 11.57 -7.11
CA THR A 80 -3.60 10.16 -7.39
C THR A 80 -4.50 9.50 -8.43
N TRP A 81 -5.82 9.65 -8.31
CA TRP A 81 -6.80 9.08 -9.24
C TRP A 81 -7.61 10.14 -10.00
N ARG A 82 -7.01 11.32 -10.23
CA ARG A 82 -7.63 12.42 -10.99
C ARG A 82 -8.14 11.97 -12.35
N ASP A 83 -7.37 11.12 -13.03
CA ASP A 83 -7.68 10.57 -14.35
C ASP A 83 -8.95 9.69 -14.35
N ARG A 84 -9.42 9.25 -13.18
CA ARG A 84 -10.62 8.42 -13.02
C ARG A 84 -11.82 9.18 -12.44
N ARG A 85 -11.73 10.51 -12.38
CA ARG A 85 -12.87 11.38 -12.15
C ARG A 85 -13.73 11.38 -13.42
N ILE A 86 -15.02 11.07 -13.27
CA ILE A 86 -15.99 11.21 -14.37
C ILE A 86 -16.47 12.65 -14.31
N GLU A 87 -16.30 13.41 -15.39
CA GLU A 87 -16.85 14.77 -15.52
C GLU A 87 -18.37 14.72 -15.32
N GLY A 88 -18.91 15.63 -14.50
CA GLY A 88 -20.32 15.59 -14.08
C GLY A 88 -20.64 14.64 -12.92
N THR A 89 -19.65 14.27 -12.09
CA THR A 89 -19.85 13.39 -10.92
C THR A 89 -20.82 14.02 -9.91
N ARG A 90 -21.98 13.38 -9.69
CA ARG A 90 -22.96 13.77 -8.67
C ARG A 90 -22.38 13.63 -7.25
N TRP A 91 -22.81 14.46 -6.31
CA TRP A 91 -22.39 14.42 -4.89
C TRP A 91 -22.45 13.01 -4.27
N HIS A 92 -23.50 12.24 -4.57
CA HIS A 92 -23.66 10.84 -4.13
C HIS A 92 -22.49 9.93 -4.54
N SER A 93 -21.87 10.19 -5.70
CA SER A 93 -20.68 9.46 -6.15
C SER A 93 -19.44 9.82 -5.34
N VAL A 94 -19.34 11.04 -4.81
CA VAL A 94 -18.22 11.47 -3.96
C VAL A 94 -18.39 10.89 -2.57
N LEU A 95 -19.61 10.95 -2.00
CA LEU A 95 -19.92 10.35 -0.71
C LEU A 95 -19.71 8.83 -0.70
N GLY A 96 -20.14 8.12 -1.76
CA GLY A 96 -19.89 6.68 -1.89
C GLY A 96 -18.39 6.33 -1.94
N ARG A 97 -17.57 7.17 -2.59
CA ARG A 97 -16.10 7.01 -2.59
C ARG A 97 -15.50 7.33 -1.23
N TRP A 98 -16.00 8.34 -0.54
CA TRP A 98 -15.58 8.70 0.82
C TRP A 98 -15.85 7.56 1.81
N LEU A 99 -17.05 6.99 1.79
CA LEU A 99 -17.42 5.84 2.62
C LEU A 99 -16.56 4.61 2.30
N ALA A 100 -16.39 4.29 1.01
CA ALA A 100 -15.55 3.18 0.58
C ALA A 100 -14.08 3.36 1.00
N TYR A 101 -13.56 4.58 0.94
CA TYR A 101 -12.21 4.91 1.38
C TYR A 101 -12.05 4.69 2.89
N HIS A 102 -12.95 5.23 3.71
CA HIS A 102 -12.88 5.04 5.15
C HIS A 102 -13.07 3.57 5.55
N GLY A 103 -13.98 2.85 4.89
CA GLY A 103 -14.13 1.41 5.07
C GLY A 103 -12.85 0.64 4.74
N ALA A 104 -12.17 1.00 3.65
CA ALA A 104 -10.89 0.43 3.27
C ALA A 104 -9.77 0.75 4.29
N VAL A 105 -9.67 2.00 4.74
CA VAL A 105 -8.68 2.41 5.75
C VAL A 105 -8.90 1.70 7.08
N ILE A 106 -10.15 1.60 7.55
CA ILE A 106 -10.49 0.86 8.76
C ILE A 106 -10.10 -0.61 8.59
N GLY A 107 -10.56 -1.27 7.53
CA GLY A 107 -10.27 -2.68 7.28
C GLY A 107 -8.77 -2.97 7.21
N THR A 108 -8.01 -2.12 6.51
CA THR A 108 -6.55 -2.28 6.42
C THR A 108 -5.83 -1.94 7.73
N SER A 109 -6.37 -1.06 8.58
CA SER A 109 -5.82 -0.82 9.92
C SER A 109 -5.88 -2.07 10.80
N TRP A 110 -6.96 -2.86 10.69
CA TRP A 110 -7.04 -4.16 11.37
C TRP A 110 -6.01 -5.15 10.84
N VAL A 111 -5.79 -5.18 9.53
CA VAL A 111 -4.73 -6.00 8.91
C VAL A 111 -3.35 -5.58 9.42
N ASN A 112 -3.08 -4.27 9.48
CA ASN A 112 -1.82 -3.74 10.03
C ASN A 112 -1.57 -4.25 11.45
N MET A 113 -2.59 -4.13 12.31
CA MET A 113 -2.53 -4.59 13.69
C MET A 113 -2.32 -6.11 13.78
N GLY A 114 -3.04 -6.89 12.97
CA GLY A 114 -2.88 -8.34 12.90
C GLY A 114 -1.46 -8.77 12.52
N ILE A 115 -0.90 -8.16 11.47
CA ILE A 115 0.49 -8.44 11.03
C ILE A 115 1.47 -8.07 12.13
N PHE A 116 1.30 -6.90 12.76
CA PHE A 116 2.16 -6.46 13.86
C PHE A 116 2.15 -7.46 15.03
N LEU A 117 0.97 -7.91 15.45
CA LEU A 117 0.82 -8.89 16.55
C LEU A 117 1.44 -10.24 16.21
N LEU A 118 1.32 -10.70 14.95
CA LEU A 118 1.92 -11.96 14.49
C LEU A 118 3.44 -11.87 14.32
N ALA A 119 3.97 -10.69 14.02
CA ALA A 119 5.41 -10.47 13.81
C ALA A 119 6.18 -10.21 15.10
N ARG A 120 5.54 -9.65 16.13
CA ARG A 120 6.12 -9.32 17.45
C ARG A 120 6.86 -10.47 18.16
N PRO A 121 6.44 -11.75 18.05
CA PRO A 121 7.19 -12.86 18.64
C PRO A 121 8.55 -13.10 17.97
N PHE A 122 8.74 -12.67 16.73
CA PHE A 122 9.94 -12.95 15.92
C PHE A 122 10.81 -11.72 15.68
N LEU A 123 10.24 -10.52 15.79
CA LEU A 123 10.88 -9.25 15.44
C LEU A 123 10.68 -8.22 16.55
N SER A 124 11.65 -7.31 16.69
CA SER A 124 11.48 -6.12 17.54
C SER A 124 10.38 -5.21 16.99
N SER A 125 9.86 -4.32 17.85
CA SER A 125 8.67 -3.51 17.57
C SER A 125 8.77 -2.69 16.28
N LEU A 126 9.96 -2.18 15.94
CA LEU A 126 10.15 -1.30 14.78
C LEU A 126 10.11 -2.06 13.44
N PRO A 127 10.88 -3.14 13.21
CA PRO A 127 10.71 -3.99 12.03
C PRO A 127 9.31 -4.57 11.86
N ALA A 128 8.66 -5.01 12.95
CA ALA A 128 7.29 -5.50 12.92
C ALA A 128 6.29 -4.43 12.45
N ALA A 129 6.46 -3.18 12.93
CA ALA A 129 5.63 -2.05 12.52
C ALA A 129 5.86 -1.64 11.06
N VAL A 130 7.11 -1.69 10.58
CA VAL A 130 7.45 -1.41 9.18
C VAL A 130 6.83 -2.45 8.25
N LEU A 131 6.90 -3.74 8.60
CA LEU A 131 6.27 -4.80 7.82
C LEU A 131 4.75 -4.65 7.75
N GLY A 132 4.11 -4.45 8.90
CA GLY A 132 2.66 -4.19 8.95
C GLY A 132 2.27 -3.00 8.09
N SER A 133 2.98 -1.88 8.23
CA SER A 133 2.69 -0.64 7.50
C SER A 133 2.93 -0.79 6.00
N GLY A 134 3.98 -1.51 5.60
CA GLY A 134 4.29 -1.80 4.20
C GLY A 134 3.20 -2.65 3.53
N CYS A 135 2.82 -3.77 4.15
CA CYS A 135 1.73 -4.62 3.66
C CYS A 135 0.41 -3.85 3.57
N THR A 136 0.10 -3.07 4.61
CA THR A 136 -1.10 -2.22 4.68
C THR A 136 -1.10 -1.17 3.58
N GLY A 137 0.04 -0.54 3.30
CA GLY A 137 0.20 0.43 2.21
C GLY A 137 -0.09 -0.18 0.84
N ILE A 138 0.41 -1.39 0.58
CA ILE A 138 0.14 -2.13 -0.66
C ILE A 138 -1.36 -2.44 -0.80
N VAL A 139 -1.98 -2.97 0.25
CA VAL A 139 -3.41 -3.30 0.23
C VAL A 139 -4.25 -2.03 0.07
N ASN A 140 -3.90 -0.93 0.74
CA ASN A 140 -4.57 0.36 0.57
C ASN A 140 -4.45 0.91 -0.85
N PHE A 141 -3.29 0.78 -1.48
CA PHE A 141 -3.12 1.16 -2.89
C PHE A 141 -4.02 0.32 -3.80
N ILE A 142 -4.06 -1.00 -3.61
CA ILE A 142 -4.89 -1.91 -4.41
C ILE A 142 -6.38 -1.62 -4.20
N LEU A 143 -6.83 -1.43 -2.96
CA LEU A 143 -8.21 -1.05 -2.64
C LEU A 143 -8.57 0.30 -3.26
N GLY A 144 -7.67 1.29 -3.17
CA GLY A 144 -7.80 2.58 -3.82
C GLY A 144 -8.00 2.45 -5.33
N ASP A 145 -7.12 1.69 -6.00
CA ASP A 145 -7.14 1.53 -7.45
C ASP A 145 -8.29 0.64 -7.94
N THR A 146 -8.69 -0.39 -7.22
CA THR A 146 -9.65 -1.38 -7.74
C THR A 146 -11.08 -1.21 -7.23
N LEU A 147 -11.24 -0.63 -6.04
CA LEU A 147 -12.55 -0.53 -5.37
C LEU A 147 -13.00 0.91 -5.22
N VAL A 148 -12.17 1.77 -4.61
CA VAL A 148 -12.58 3.12 -4.21
C VAL A 148 -12.68 4.05 -5.43
N PHE A 149 -11.64 4.15 -6.25
CA PHE A 149 -11.58 5.15 -7.33
C PHE A 149 -11.79 4.55 -8.73
N ARG A 150 -12.35 3.35 -8.81
CA ARG A 150 -12.65 2.72 -10.10
C ARG A 150 -13.83 3.43 -10.79
N ARG A 151 -13.82 3.49 -12.12
CA ARG A 151 -14.86 4.16 -12.92
C ARG A 151 -16.24 3.45 -12.91
N TRP A 152 -16.37 2.28 -12.26
CA TRP A 152 -17.58 1.46 -12.29
C TRP A 152 -18.46 1.61 -11.04
N LEU A 153 -19.04 2.78 -10.83
CA LEU A 153 -20.01 2.95 -9.72
C LEU A 153 -21.36 2.28 -10.01
N SER A 154 -21.63 1.88 -11.25
CA SER A 154 -22.87 1.23 -11.69
C SER A 154 -22.95 -0.28 -11.38
N VAL A 155 -21.85 -0.95 -11.04
CA VAL A 155 -21.86 -2.38 -10.67
C VAL A 155 -22.12 -2.59 -9.17
N PRO A 156 -22.74 -3.71 -8.75
CA PRO A 156 -22.92 -4.02 -7.34
C PRO A 156 -21.59 -4.05 -6.54
N PHE A 157 -21.64 -3.61 -5.29
CA PHE A 157 -20.45 -3.58 -4.40
C PHE A 157 -19.81 -4.97 -4.24
N ALA A 158 -20.62 -6.03 -4.13
CA ALA A 158 -20.14 -7.41 -4.01
C ALA A 158 -19.24 -7.84 -5.19
N THR A 159 -19.61 -7.47 -6.42
CA THR A 159 -18.82 -7.76 -7.62
C THR A 159 -17.50 -6.99 -7.63
N ARG A 160 -17.52 -5.73 -7.17
CA ARG A 160 -16.29 -4.93 -7.01
C ARG A 160 -15.35 -5.52 -5.97
N LEU A 161 -15.90 -5.94 -4.83
CA LEU A 161 -15.15 -6.53 -3.73
C LEU A 161 -14.49 -7.84 -4.19
N ARG A 162 -15.21 -8.71 -4.90
CA ARG A 162 -14.66 -9.96 -5.45
C ARG A 162 -13.45 -9.71 -6.34
N HIS A 163 -13.56 -8.83 -7.33
CA HIS A 163 -12.43 -8.48 -8.20
C HIS A 163 -11.28 -7.81 -7.47
N CYS A 164 -11.57 -7.03 -6.43
CA CYS A 164 -10.53 -6.46 -5.58
C CYS A 164 -9.78 -7.58 -4.83
N MET A 165 -10.52 -8.49 -4.19
CA MET A 165 -9.95 -9.60 -3.43
C MET A 165 -9.11 -10.52 -4.33
N GLU A 166 -9.57 -10.80 -5.55
CA GLU A 166 -8.78 -11.54 -6.57
C GLU A 166 -7.44 -10.86 -6.83
N ARG A 167 -7.42 -9.53 -7.05
CA ARG A 167 -6.16 -8.81 -7.28
C ARG A 167 -5.27 -8.69 -6.05
N VAL A 168 -5.85 -8.54 -4.87
CA VAL A 168 -5.09 -8.56 -3.60
C VAL A 168 -4.44 -9.94 -3.44
N SER A 169 -5.19 -11.02 -3.71
CA SER A 169 -4.67 -12.39 -3.67
C SER A 169 -3.57 -12.62 -4.70
N GLU A 170 -3.72 -12.16 -5.94
CA GLU A 170 -2.67 -12.23 -6.98
C GLU A 170 -1.42 -11.45 -6.58
N ALA A 171 -1.58 -10.24 -6.04
CA ALA A 171 -0.47 -9.42 -5.59
C ALA A 171 0.26 -10.06 -4.41
N LEU A 172 -0.47 -10.59 -3.44
CA LEU A 172 0.11 -11.33 -2.31
C LEU A 172 0.80 -12.62 -2.77
N ALA A 173 0.25 -13.36 -3.73
CA ALA A 173 0.89 -14.55 -4.29
C ALA A 173 2.21 -14.24 -5.02
N HIS A 174 2.28 -13.11 -5.73
CA HIS A 174 3.53 -12.62 -6.33
C HIS A 174 4.56 -12.15 -5.28
N ILE A 175 4.05 -11.60 -4.17
CA ILE A 175 4.86 -11.20 -3.02
C ILE A 175 5.40 -12.45 -2.29
N ASP A 176 4.64 -13.53 -2.10
CA ASP A 176 5.10 -14.77 -1.46
C ASP A 176 6.29 -15.40 -2.19
N GLY A 177 6.23 -15.46 -3.53
CA GLY A 177 7.36 -15.94 -4.33
C GLY A 177 8.62 -15.06 -4.21
N SER A 178 8.45 -13.75 -4.03
CA SER A 178 9.55 -12.77 -3.95
C SER A 178 10.07 -12.61 -2.52
N ILE A 179 9.22 -12.73 -1.50
CA ILE A 179 9.52 -12.64 -0.07
C ILE A 179 10.22 -13.91 0.41
N LEU A 180 9.87 -15.11 -0.05
CA LEU A 180 10.66 -16.31 0.25
C LEU A 180 12.09 -16.22 -0.32
N LEU A 181 12.23 -15.66 -1.52
CA LEU A 181 13.54 -15.37 -2.13
C LEU A 181 14.28 -14.24 -1.41
N CYS A 182 13.60 -13.16 -1.00
CA CYS A 182 14.21 -12.03 -0.29
C CYS A 182 14.53 -12.34 1.17
N LEU A 183 13.66 -13.01 1.93
CA LEU A 183 13.94 -13.49 3.29
C LEU A 183 14.98 -14.60 3.28
N GLY A 184 15.02 -15.45 2.24
CA GLY A 184 16.12 -16.39 2.01
C GLY A 184 17.45 -15.68 1.79
N LYS A 185 17.50 -14.62 0.96
CA LYS A 185 18.71 -13.82 0.71
C LYS A 185 19.11 -12.94 1.89
N ILE A 186 18.16 -12.33 2.59
CA ILE A 186 18.41 -11.51 3.80
C ILE A 186 18.83 -12.41 4.96
N GLY A 187 18.23 -13.59 5.13
CA GLY A 187 18.65 -14.60 6.10
C GLY A 187 20.01 -15.23 5.79
N ALA A 188 20.39 -15.33 4.51
CA ALA A 188 21.74 -15.72 4.10
C ALA A 188 22.76 -14.59 4.35
N CYS A 189 22.43 -13.34 4.04
CA CYS A 189 23.27 -12.17 4.37
C CYS A 189 23.45 -11.99 5.88
N PHE A 190 22.40 -12.22 6.68
CA PHE A 190 22.46 -12.15 8.14
C PHE A 190 23.29 -13.30 8.73
N ARG A 191 23.20 -14.52 8.17
CA ARG A 191 24.08 -15.64 8.55
C ARG A 191 25.54 -15.43 8.18
N LEU A 192 25.83 -14.76 7.06
CA LEU A 192 27.20 -14.38 6.69
C LEU A 192 27.74 -13.24 7.56
N PHE A 193 26.89 -12.34 8.01
CA PHE A 193 27.29 -11.23 8.89
C PHE A 193 27.50 -11.68 10.34
N VAL A 194 26.68 -12.61 10.85
CA VAL A 194 26.80 -13.17 12.22
C VAL A 194 27.78 -14.34 12.29
N GLY A 195 27.94 -15.12 11.21
CA GLY A 195 28.86 -16.25 11.13
C GLY A 195 30.34 -15.88 11.01
N ASN A 196 30.68 -14.59 10.88
CA ASN A 196 32.07 -14.13 10.77
C ASN A 196 32.63 -13.47 12.05
N SER A 197 31.89 -13.51 13.17
CA SER A 197 32.33 -12.94 14.46
C SER A 197 32.78 -13.98 15.49
N GLY A 198 33.01 -15.24 15.08
CA GLY A 198 33.18 -16.37 16.01
C GLY A 198 34.43 -17.24 15.86
N ASP A 199 35.39 -16.92 14.98
CA ASP A 199 36.62 -17.73 14.83
C ASP A 199 37.89 -16.90 15.08
N GLY A 200 37.98 -16.41 16.32
CA GLY A 200 39.18 -15.80 16.89
C GLY A 200 39.82 -16.74 17.91
N LYS A 201 40.41 -17.84 17.40
CA LYS A 201 41.55 -18.61 17.95
C LYS A 201 41.69 -18.72 19.47
N GLY A 202 41.47 -19.94 19.96
CA GLY A 202 42.13 -20.41 21.17
C GLY A 202 43.65 -20.29 21.06
N SER A 203 44.27 -19.67 22.06
CA SER A 203 45.70 -19.82 22.33
C SER A 203 45.86 -20.73 23.53
N LYS A 204 46.67 -21.76 23.31
CA LYS A 204 47.09 -22.80 24.25
C LYS A 204 48.06 -22.23 25.29
N SER A 205 48.06 -22.87 26.47
CA SER A 205 49.21 -23.17 27.35
C SER A 205 50.40 -22.21 27.40
N LEU A 206 50.63 -21.60 28.56
CA LEU A 206 51.68 -22.00 29.52
C LEU A 206 51.36 -21.42 30.90
#